data_AF-A0A929YDW1-F1
#
_entry.id   AF-A0A929YDW1-F1
#
_cell.length_a   1.000
_cell.length_b   1.000
_cell.length_c   1.000
_cell.angle_alpha   90.00
_cell.angle_beta   90.00
_cell.angle_gamma   90.00
#
_symmetry.space_group_name_H-M   'P 1'
#
loop_
_entity.id
_entity.type
_entity.pdbx_description
1 polymer ?
#
loop_
_entity_poly.entity_id
_entity_poly.type
_entity_poly.pdbx_seq_one_letter_code
_entity_poly.pdbx_strand_id
1 'polypeptide(L)'
;MNQGEQSSVMKYYDTKHLTEQAYDRSEQERVSCDLEKVLAQPDSTEEYRIKSFNDGNSLDQFKTSLERTFSEYSLLERETFPMSTEVTARFFTPHETTLHEADGIPVEMHTSVVAFDVFDKHAENLNGQRPKKGTVILFKLSANMVGETQPAPTMKDFAWNKNCAAGALVVEDGLEFFHLTYSSDEKVAIEVHRKDPTEESGHAVDAQIVEKKPVSPMIAKINPMSEHAVQLKMEVEKFIASRERLAYEKEENNVQLADDRVESQQTTVLDDSKESQTKEARSTTK
;
A
#
# COMPACT_ATOMS: atom_id res chain seq x y z
N MET A 1 -22.48 -44.10 6.77
CA MET A 1 -22.14 -42.73 7.20
C MET A 1 -23.40 -41.91 7.05
N ASN A 2 -24.05 -41.51 8.15
CA ASN A 2 -25.26 -40.70 8.10
C ASN A 2 -24.89 -39.30 7.60
N GLN A 3 -25.57 -38.83 6.55
CA GLN A 3 -25.60 -37.42 6.21
C GLN A 3 -26.19 -36.70 7.43
N GLY A 4 -25.40 -35.82 8.05
CA GLY A 4 -25.78 -35.15 9.30
C GLY A 4 -27.11 -34.41 9.14
N GLU A 5 -28.09 -34.75 9.97
CA GLU A 5 -29.34 -34.00 10.07
C GLU A 5 -29.01 -32.54 10.43
N GLN A 6 -29.39 -31.60 9.57
CA GLN A 6 -29.24 -30.17 9.83
C GLN A 6 -30.00 -29.79 11.11
N SER A 7 -29.34 -29.04 12.00
CA SER A 7 -29.90 -28.59 13.27
C SER A 7 -31.24 -27.87 13.10
N SER A 8 -32.25 -28.23 13.91
CA SER A 8 -33.61 -27.69 13.84
C SER A 8 -33.72 -26.18 14.12
N VAL A 9 -32.68 -25.58 14.69
CA VAL A 9 -32.59 -24.14 14.99
C VAL A 9 -32.05 -23.36 13.78
N MET A 10 -31.37 -24.02 12.84
CA MET A 10 -30.71 -23.40 11.69
C MET A 10 -31.69 -22.65 10.76
N LYS A 11 -32.97 -23.04 10.77
CA LYS A 11 -34.06 -22.40 10.01
C LYS A 11 -34.37 -20.95 10.43
N TYR A 12 -33.91 -20.51 11.61
CA TYR A 12 -34.12 -19.14 12.10
C TYR A 12 -32.96 -18.20 11.75
N TYR A 13 -31.87 -18.73 11.20
CA TYR A 13 -30.68 -17.96 10.87
C TYR A 13 -30.56 -17.78 9.36
N ASP A 14 -30.06 -16.62 8.94
CA ASP A 14 -29.71 -16.37 7.55
C ASP A 14 -28.39 -17.09 7.22
N THR A 15 -28.50 -18.39 6.94
CA THR A 15 -27.35 -19.24 6.61
C THR A 15 -26.66 -18.82 5.32
N LYS A 16 -27.37 -18.13 4.42
CA LYS A 16 -26.78 -17.57 3.20
C LYS A 16 -25.84 -16.42 3.57
N HIS A 17 -26.31 -15.46 4.37
CA HIS A 17 -25.48 -14.36 4.85
C HIS A 17 -24.24 -14.85 5.63
N LEU A 18 -24.41 -15.86 6.50
CA LEU A 18 -23.28 -16.45 7.24
C LEU A 18 -22.26 -17.15 6.32
N THR A 19 -22.72 -17.76 5.22
CA THR A 19 -21.86 -18.42 4.24
C THR A 19 -21.09 -17.38 3.41
N GLU A 20 -21.76 -16.32 2.99
CA GLU A 20 -21.14 -15.17 2.30
C GLU A 20 -20.06 -14.53 3.19
N GLN A 21 -20.36 -14.29 4.47
CA GLN A 21 -19.40 -13.75 5.42
C GLN A 21 -18.18 -14.67 5.63
N ALA A 22 -18.38 -15.99 5.63
CA ALA A 22 -17.29 -16.96 5.73
C ALA A 22 -16.40 -16.93 4.47
N TYR A 23 -17.01 -16.83 3.28
CA TYR A 23 -16.29 -16.71 2.02
C TYR A 23 -15.48 -15.42 1.96
N ASP A 24 -16.08 -14.28 2.33
CA ASP A 24 -15.41 -12.99 2.37
C ASP A 24 -14.20 -13.00 3.30
N ARG A 25 -14.31 -13.65 4.46
CA ARG A 25 -13.19 -13.83 5.39
C ARG A 25 -12.05 -14.64 4.76
N SER A 26 -12.38 -15.77 4.11
CA SER A 26 -11.36 -16.59 3.46
C SER A 26 -10.65 -15.87 2.31
N GLU A 27 -11.38 -15.03 1.57
CA GLU A 27 -10.78 -14.20 0.52
C GLU A 27 -9.90 -13.08 1.10
N GLN A 28 -10.30 -12.46 2.21
CA GLN A 28 -9.47 -11.46 2.90
C GLN A 28 -8.17 -12.07 3.42
N GLU A 29 -8.23 -13.25 4.02
CA GLU A 29 -7.05 -13.98 4.50
C GLU A 29 -6.11 -14.34 3.34
N ARG A 30 -6.67 -14.85 2.22
CA ARG A 30 -5.90 -15.14 1.01
C ARG A 30 -5.21 -13.89 0.46
N VAL A 31 -5.94 -12.80 0.29
CA VAL A 31 -5.38 -11.53 -0.21
C VAL A 31 -4.31 -10.98 0.73
N SER A 32 -4.53 -11.04 2.05
CA SER A 32 -3.52 -10.59 3.04
C SER A 32 -2.24 -11.43 2.94
N CYS A 33 -2.37 -12.77 2.87
CA CYS A 33 -1.23 -13.68 2.75
C CYS A 33 -0.43 -13.44 1.46
N ASP A 34 -1.10 -13.30 0.32
CA ASP A 34 -0.43 -13.04 -0.96
C ASP A 34 0.20 -11.64 -0.97
N LEU A 35 -0.46 -10.65 -0.37
CA LEU A 35 0.06 -9.29 -0.22
C LEU A 35 1.34 -9.28 0.64
N GLU A 36 1.39 -10.00 1.76
CA GLU A 36 2.59 -10.07 2.59
C GLU A 36 3.79 -10.66 1.85
N LYS A 37 3.58 -11.68 1.00
CA LYS A 37 4.64 -12.27 0.17
C LYS A 37 5.21 -11.26 -0.82
N VAL A 38 4.36 -10.51 -1.53
CA VAL A 38 4.83 -9.52 -2.51
C VAL A 38 5.50 -8.33 -1.83
N LEU A 39 5.00 -7.93 -0.66
CA LEU A 39 5.57 -6.84 0.13
C LEU A 39 6.98 -7.16 0.66
N ALA A 40 7.33 -8.44 0.81
CA ALA A 40 8.68 -8.86 1.21
C ALA A 40 9.75 -8.59 0.14
N GLN A 41 9.36 -8.23 -1.08
CA GLN A 41 10.27 -8.00 -2.22
C GLN A 41 10.13 -6.59 -2.80
N PRO A 42 10.52 -5.53 -2.07
CA PRO A 42 10.49 -4.17 -2.58
C PRO A 42 11.52 -3.95 -3.69
N ASP A 43 11.28 -2.99 -4.56
CA ASP A 43 12.24 -2.61 -5.62
C ASP A 43 13.33 -1.68 -5.08
N SER A 44 12.99 -0.86 -4.08
CA SER A 44 13.95 -0.04 -3.35
C SER A 44 13.47 0.27 -1.93
N THR A 45 14.39 0.72 -1.08
CA THR A 45 14.10 1.18 0.28
C THR A 45 14.71 2.56 0.53
N GLU A 46 14.05 3.36 1.35
CA GLU A 46 14.56 4.64 1.85
C GLU A 46 14.37 4.71 3.36
N GLU A 47 15.44 5.02 4.09
CA GLU A 47 15.35 5.35 5.51
C GLU A 47 14.95 6.82 5.66
N TYR A 48 13.83 7.05 6.33
CA TYR A 48 13.33 8.39 6.62
C TYR A 48 13.39 8.66 8.11
N ARG A 49 13.93 9.81 8.47
CA ARG A 49 14.05 10.24 9.85
C ARG A 49 12.85 11.07 10.27
N ILE A 50 11.95 10.47 11.04
CA ILE A 50 10.82 11.18 11.64
C ILE A 50 11.32 11.98 12.84
N LYS A 51 11.08 13.28 12.84
CA LYS A 51 11.45 14.14 13.97
C LYS A 51 10.36 14.08 15.04
N SER A 52 10.76 14.11 16.31
CA SER A 52 9.83 14.00 17.44
C SER A 52 8.88 15.20 17.56
N PHE A 53 9.19 16.32 16.90
CA PHE A 53 8.37 17.52 16.88
C PHE A 53 7.86 17.73 15.47
N ASN A 54 6.54 17.68 15.31
CA ASN A 54 5.77 17.88 14.09
C ASN A 54 6.33 19.06 13.27
N ASP A 55 7.23 18.76 12.32
CA ASP A 55 7.87 19.81 11.51
C ASP A 55 6.97 20.24 10.33
N GLY A 56 5.76 19.68 10.28
CA GLY A 56 4.76 19.93 9.24
C GLY A 56 4.94 19.06 8.00
N ASN A 57 5.95 18.18 7.93
CA ASN A 57 6.09 17.26 6.81
C ASN A 57 4.95 16.23 6.77
N SER A 58 4.58 15.79 5.57
CA SER A 58 3.44 14.88 5.35
C SER A 58 3.60 13.54 6.10
N LEU A 59 4.82 13.03 6.27
CA LEU A 59 5.04 11.73 6.90
C LEU A 59 4.92 11.78 8.43
N ASP A 60 5.36 12.87 9.06
CA ASP A 60 5.14 13.15 10.47
C ASP A 60 3.62 13.28 10.75
N GLN A 61 2.89 13.92 9.84
CA GLN A 61 1.43 13.99 9.88
C GLN A 61 0.81 12.59 9.76
N PHE A 62 1.34 11.74 8.87
CA PHE A 62 0.90 10.36 8.70
C PHE A 62 1.14 9.51 9.93
N LYS A 63 2.34 9.51 10.51
CA LYS A 63 2.61 8.83 11.78
C LYS A 63 1.61 9.23 12.85
N THR A 64 1.46 10.54 13.06
CA THR A 64 0.61 11.08 14.12
C THR A 64 -0.86 10.69 13.90
N SER A 65 -1.33 10.71 12.65
CA SER A 65 -2.70 10.36 12.33
C SER A 65 -2.95 8.85 12.40
N LEU A 66 -1.97 8.03 11.98
CA LEU A 66 -2.00 6.58 12.12
C LEU A 66 -2.11 6.17 13.58
N GLU A 67 -1.25 6.69 14.45
CA GLU A 67 -1.26 6.38 15.90
C GLU A 67 -2.52 6.88 16.64
N ARG A 68 -3.29 7.79 16.02
CA ARG A 68 -4.58 8.25 16.55
C ARG A 68 -5.74 7.37 16.08
N THR A 69 -5.75 7.00 14.81
CA THR A 69 -6.84 6.21 14.20
C THR A 69 -6.70 4.71 14.49
N PHE A 70 -5.47 4.23 14.56
CA PHE A 70 -5.06 2.84 14.79
C PHE A 70 -4.17 2.81 16.05
N SER A 71 -4.80 3.03 17.20
CA SER A 71 -4.13 3.36 18.48
C SER A 71 -3.09 2.36 18.97
N GLU A 72 -3.23 1.12 18.54
CA GLU A 72 -2.43 -0.05 18.86
C GLU A 72 -1.21 -0.24 17.96
N TYR A 73 -1.11 0.55 16.89
CA TYR A 73 -0.02 0.49 15.90
C TYR A 73 0.88 1.73 15.96
N SER A 74 2.15 1.51 15.66
CA SER A 74 3.21 2.52 15.60
C SER A 74 4.07 2.28 14.36
N LEU A 75 4.50 3.33 13.66
CA LEU A 75 5.52 3.20 12.60
C LEU A 75 6.93 2.99 13.17
N LEU A 76 7.11 3.24 14.46
CA LEU A 76 8.39 3.13 15.13
C LEU A 76 8.59 1.73 15.68
N GLU A 77 9.67 1.06 15.27
CA GLU A 77 10.14 -0.20 15.86
C GLU A 77 10.62 0.01 17.30
N ARG A 78 11.15 1.19 17.61
CA ARG A 78 11.63 1.55 18.95
C ARG A 78 11.30 3.00 19.24
N GLU A 79 10.77 3.26 20.43
CA GLU A 79 10.63 4.64 20.89
C GLU A 79 11.96 5.12 21.48
N THR A 80 12.63 6.01 20.76
CA THR A 80 13.91 6.59 21.17
C THR A 80 13.71 8.05 21.55
N PHE A 81 13.08 8.33 22.70
CA PHE A 81 13.06 9.70 23.22
C PHE A 81 14.45 10.08 23.77
N PRO A 82 15.00 11.29 23.50
CA PRO A 82 14.46 12.47 22.81
C PRO A 82 14.87 12.59 21.32
N MET A 83 15.23 11.48 20.65
CA MET A 83 15.81 11.49 19.30
C MET A 83 14.77 11.21 18.22
N SER A 84 15.11 11.65 17.00
CA SER A 84 14.40 11.24 15.79
C SER A 84 14.56 9.74 15.57
N THR A 85 13.47 9.07 15.24
CA THR A 85 13.49 7.64 14.91
C THR A 85 13.44 7.46 13.40
N GLU A 86 14.20 6.50 12.90
CA GLU A 86 14.22 6.13 11.49
C GLU A 86 13.08 5.14 11.19
N VAL A 87 12.39 5.37 10.09
CA VAL A 87 11.40 4.46 9.52
C VAL A 87 11.87 4.05 8.13
N THR A 88 11.67 2.80 7.78
CA THR A 88 12.05 2.29 6.46
C THR A 88 10.83 2.29 5.56
N ALA A 89 10.85 3.14 4.53
CA ALA A 89 9.91 3.10 3.43
C ALA A 89 10.35 2.03 2.43
N ARG A 90 9.40 1.19 2.01
CA ARG A 90 9.58 0.20 0.94
C ARG A 90 8.81 0.68 -0.29
N PHE A 91 9.49 0.83 -1.42
CA PHE A 91 8.89 1.28 -2.66
C PHE A 91 8.73 0.15 -3.64
N PHE A 92 7.63 0.21 -4.38
CA PHE A 92 7.31 -0.70 -5.45
C PHE A 92 7.14 0.09 -6.76
N THR A 93 7.69 -0.44 -7.84
CA THR A 93 7.48 0.10 -9.19
C THR A 93 5.99 0.14 -9.52
N PRO A 94 5.55 1.07 -10.37
CA PRO A 94 4.15 1.17 -10.70
C PRO A 94 3.58 -0.13 -11.27
N HIS A 95 2.46 -0.56 -10.72
CA HIS A 95 1.70 -1.71 -11.23
C HIS A 95 0.63 -1.32 -12.24
N GLU A 96 0.35 -0.01 -12.36
CA GLU A 96 -0.56 0.54 -13.36
C GLU A 96 0.01 1.84 -13.93
N THR A 97 -0.12 2.01 -15.25
CA THR A 97 0.22 3.24 -15.96
C THR A 97 -0.88 3.55 -16.95
N THR A 98 -1.43 4.76 -16.87
CA THR A 98 -2.57 5.21 -17.68
C THR A 98 -2.23 6.54 -18.35
N LEU A 99 -2.73 6.74 -19.57
CA LEU A 99 -2.61 8.01 -20.27
C LEU A 99 -3.78 8.92 -19.86
N HIS A 100 -3.46 10.12 -19.40
CA HIS A 100 -4.44 11.14 -19.03
C HIS A 100 -4.17 12.43 -19.79
N GLU A 101 -5.19 13.25 -19.97
CA GLU A 101 -5.06 14.60 -20.51
C GLU A 101 -5.23 15.60 -19.37
N ALA A 102 -4.21 16.41 -19.12
CA ALA A 102 -4.22 17.50 -18.15
C ALA A 102 -4.04 18.82 -18.90
N ASP A 103 -5.06 19.68 -18.89
CA ASP A 103 -5.04 20.99 -19.57
C ASP A 103 -4.66 20.93 -21.06
N GLY A 104 -5.12 19.90 -21.79
CA GLY A 104 -4.78 19.70 -23.20
C GLY A 104 -3.44 19.02 -23.46
N ILE A 105 -2.72 18.63 -22.40
CA ILE A 105 -1.39 18.01 -22.48
C ILE A 105 -1.50 16.54 -22.04
N PRO A 106 -1.08 15.59 -22.88
CA PRO A 106 -1.06 14.19 -22.48
C PRO A 106 0.04 13.94 -21.45
N VAL A 107 -0.31 13.24 -20.37
CA VAL A 107 0.57 12.85 -19.27
C VAL A 107 0.37 11.36 -18.96
N GLU A 108 1.44 10.68 -18.59
CA GLU A 108 1.38 9.33 -18.06
C GLU A 108 1.19 9.41 -16.56
N MET A 109 0.11 8.85 -16.03
CA MET A 109 -0.11 8.68 -14.61
C MET A 109 0.27 7.26 -14.20
N HIS A 110 1.00 7.15 -13.11
CA HIS A 110 1.48 5.88 -12.59
C HIS A 110 0.98 5.67 -11.18
N THR A 111 0.37 4.50 -10.93
CA THR A 111 -0.02 4.08 -9.59
C THR A 111 1.03 3.13 -9.04
N SER A 112 1.57 3.46 -7.87
CA SER A 112 2.59 2.70 -7.17
C SER A 112 2.19 2.45 -5.72
N VAL A 113 2.90 1.55 -5.05
CA VAL A 113 2.72 1.25 -3.63
C VAL A 113 3.95 1.71 -2.86
N VAL A 114 3.70 2.34 -1.71
CA VAL A 114 4.71 2.57 -0.67
C VAL A 114 4.26 1.86 0.59
N ALA A 115 5.16 1.12 1.24
CA ALA A 115 4.84 0.33 2.42
C ALA A 115 5.74 0.65 3.61
N PHE A 116 5.17 0.55 4.82
CA PHE A 116 5.87 0.69 6.09
C PHE A 116 5.48 -0.44 7.02
N ASP A 117 6.45 -0.99 7.73
CA ASP A 117 6.14 -1.88 8.84
C ASP A 117 5.42 -1.11 9.95
N VAL A 118 4.44 -1.75 10.56
CA VAL A 118 3.79 -1.26 11.77
C VAL A 118 4.04 -2.24 12.91
N PHE A 119 4.27 -1.69 14.08
CA PHE A 119 4.67 -2.40 15.28
C PHE A 119 3.62 -2.21 16.38
N ASP A 120 3.55 -3.18 17.30
CA ASP A 120 2.67 -3.07 18.46
C ASP A 120 3.14 -1.93 19.37
N LYS A 121 2.31 -0.89 19.50
CA LYS A 121 2.65 0.30 20.28
C LYS A 121 2.78 0.02 21.79
N HIS A 122 2.13 -1.03 22.28
CA HIS A 122 2.01 -1.32 23.70
C HIS A 122 2.88 -2.51 24.16
N ALA A 123 3.60 -3.15 23.24
CA ALA A 123 4.47 -4.27 23.55
C ALA A 123 5.93 -3.93 23.21
N GLU A 124 6.85 -4.29 24.10
CA GLU A 124 8.29 -4.20 23.87
C GLU A 124 8.95 -5.51 24.29
N ASN A 125 9.89 -5.97 23.49
CA ASN A 125 10.74 -7.11 23.82
C ASN A 125 11.88 -6.68 24.77
N LEU A 126 12.68 -7.65 25.23
CA LEU A 126 13.80 -7.40 26.16
C LEU A 126 14.87 -6.43 25.62
N ASN A 127 14.91 -6.22 24.30
CA ASN A 127 15.83 -5.29 23.62
C ASN A 127 15.21 -3.90 23.41
N GLY A 128 14.03 -3.64 23.98
CA GLY A 128 13.28 -2.39 23.77
C GLY A 128 12.83 -2.19 22.32
N GLN A 129 12.59 -3.28 21.59
CA GLN A 129 11.99 -3.24 20.25
C GLN A 129 10.54 -3.71 20.33
N ARG A 130 9.68 -3.04 19.58
CA ARG A 130 8.28 -3.39 19.41
C ARG A 130 8.17 -4.53 18.39
N PRO A 131 7.37 -5.57 18.64
CA PRO A 131 7.16 -6.62 17.66
C PRO A 131 6.40 -6.07 16.45
N LYS A 132 6.81 -6.48 15.24
CA LYS A 132 6.06 -6.19 14.01
C LYS A 132 4.68 -6.84 14.11
N LYS A 133 3.64 -6.06 13.79
CA LYS A 133 2.23 -6.48 13.87
C LYS A 133 1.49 -6.39 12.53
N GLY A 134 2.12 -5.80 11.52
CA GLY A 134 1.55 -5.69 10.20
C GLY A 134 2.38 -4.80 9.28
N THR A 135 1.78 -4.43 8.16
CA THR A 135 2.33 -3.45 7.22
C THR A 135 1.23 -2.46 6.85
N VAL A 136 1.54 -1.18 6.80
CA VAL A 136 0.65 -0.20 6.15
C VAL A 136 1.14 0.06 4.73
N ILE A 137 0.22 0.03 3.77
CA ILE A 137 0.46 0.41 2.38
C ILE A 137 -0.26 1.71 2.05
N LEU A 138 0.36 2.53 1.20
CA LEU A 138 -0.19 3.75 0.63
C LEU A 138 -0.16 3.64 -0.89
N PHE A 139 -1.30 3.92 -1.52
CA PHE A 139 -1.36 4.09 -2.96
C PHE A 139 -0.86 5.47 -3.32
N LYS A 140 0.19 5.51 -4.12
CA LYS A 140 0.87 6.75 -4.51
C LYS A 140 0.77 6.93 -6.02
N LEU A 141 0.22 8.06 -6.41
CA LEU A 141 0.18 8.52 -7.78
C LEU A 141 1.43 9.34 -8.11
N SER A 142 1.91 9.21 -9.33
CA SER A 142 2.89 10.11 -9.93
C SER A 142 2.51 10.38 -11.37
N ALA A 143 2.97 11.49 -11.94
CA ALA A 143 2.71 11.81 -13.33
C ALA A 143 3.98 12.32 -14.00
N ASN A 144 4.21 11.91 -15.23
CA ASN A 144 5.30 12.39 -16.08
C ASN A 144 4.76 12.78 -17.45
N MET A 145 5.51 13.60 -18.20
CA MET A 145 5.17 13.83 -19.59
C MET A 145 5.39 12.54 -20.38
N VAL A 146 4.59 12.33 -21.42
CA VAL A 146 4.72 11.14 -22.28
C VAL A 146 6.14 11.02 -22.82
N GLY A 147 6.77 9.86 -22.62
CA GLY A 147 8.13 9.57 -23.06
C GLY A 147 9.24 10.07 -22.12
N GLU A 148 8.91 10.73 -21.01
CA GLU A 148 9.90 11.03 -19.97
C GLU A 148 10.18 9.81 -19.10
N THR A 149 11.41 9.72 -18.60
CA THR A 149 11.76 8.68 -17.62
C THR A 149 11.17 9.03 -16.27
N GLN A 150 10.42 8.10 -15.69
CA GLN A 150 9.88 8.26 -14.35
C GLN A 150 11.01 8.42 -13.32
N PRO A 151 10.96 9.45 -12.44
CA PRO A 151 11.91 9.56 -11.36
C PRO A 151 11.72 8.42 -10.37
N ALA A 152 12.81 7.95 -9.76
CA ALA A 152 12.73 6.95 -8.71
C ALA A 152 11.85 7.48 -7.55
N PRO A 153 10.90 6.68 -7.04
CA PRO A 153 10.03 7.13 -5.96
C PRO A 153 10.85 7.34 -4.68
N THR A 154 10.55 8.42 -3.97
CA THR A 154 11.19 8.79 -2.69
C THR A 154 10.14 9.18 -1.68
N MET A 155 10.48 9.32 -0.39
CA MET A 155 9.58 9.90 0.60
C MET A 155 9.46 11.43 0.50
N LYS A 156 10.40 12.11 -0.16
CA LYS A 156 10.37 13.58 -0.31
C LYS A 156 9.19 14.08 -1.13
N ASP A 157 8.65 13.26 -2.03
CA ASP A 157 7.52 13.60 -2.88
C ASP A 157 6.17 13.23 -2.24
N PHE A 158 6.16 12.65 -1.03
CA PHE A 158 4.95 12.24 -0.33
C PHE A 158 4.11 13.46 0.05
N ALA A 159 2.92 13.56 -0.55
CA ALA A 159 2.00 14.67 -0.36
C ALA A 159 0.63 14.16 0.08
N TRP A 160 0.31 14.47 1.34
CA TRP A 160 -0.95 14.12 1.99
C TRP A 160 -2.16 14.59 1.20
N ASN A 161 -3.11 13.68 0.94
CA ASN A 161 -4.36 13.91 0.22
C ASN A 161 -4.16 14.63 -1.14
N LYS A 162 -2.98 14.45 -1.75
CA LYS A 162 -2.65 14.97 -3.07
C LYS A 162 -2.23 13.83 -3.98
N ASN A 163 -1.01 13.32 -3.81
CA ASN A 163 -0.54 12.15 -4.54
C ASN A 163 -0.70 10.84 -3.75
N CYS A 164 -0.97 10.94 -2.44
CA CYS A 164 -1.39 9.82 -1.61
C CYS A 164 -2.67 10.18 -0.87
N ALA A 165 -3.78 9.52 -1.21
CA ALA A 165 -5.10 9.81 -0.63
C ALA A 165 -5.75 8.59 0.05
N ALA A 166 -5.25 7.38 -0.22
CA ALA A 166 -5.80 6.15 0.34
C ALA A 166 -4.70 5.14 0.61
N GLY A 167 -5.01 4.18 1.49
CA GLY A 167 -4.12 3.10 1.85
C GLY A 167 -4.87 1.97 2.55
N ALA A 168 -4.10 0.97 2.96
CA ALA A 168 -4.61 -0.16 3.72
C ALA A 168 -3.63 -0.53 4.84
N LEU A 169 -4.16 -0.88 6.00
CA LEU A 169 -3.44 -1.59 7.04
C LEU A 169 -3.61 -3.09 6.79
N VAL A 170 -2.48 -3.78 6.58
CA VAL A 170 -2.39 -5.21 6.34
C VAL A 170 -1.95 -5.89 7.63
N VAL A 171 -2.80 -6.78 8.13
CA VAL A 171 -2.59 -7.56 9.35
C VAL A 171 -2.91 -9.03 9.06
N GLU A 172 -2.50 -9.93 9.95
CA GLU A 172 -2.66 -11.38 9.77
C GLU A 172 -4.09 -11.78 9.37
N ASP A 173 -5.09 -11.14 9.98
CA ASP A 173 -6.51 -11.47 9.78
C ASP A 173 -7.22 -10.66 8.68
N GLY A 174 -6.51 -9.82 7.90
CA GLY A 174 -7.10 -9.12 6.76
C GLY A 174 -6.59 -7.70 6.51
N LEU A 175 -7.44 -6.89 5.86
CA LEU A 175 -7.11 -5.53 5.41
C LEU A 175 -8.11 -4.51 5.94
N GLU A 176 -7.60 -3.42 6.52
CA GLU A 176 -8.39 -2.23 6.89
C GLU A 176 -8.03 -1.05 5.99
N PHE A 177 -8.96 -0.67 5.10
CA PHE A 177 -8.77 0.46 4.19
C PHE A 177 -9.03 1.81 4.89
N PHE A 178 -8.33 2.85 4.44
CA PHE A 178 -8.50 4.20 4.96
C PHE A 178 -8.22 5.29 3.92
N HIS A 179 -8.74 6.49 4.17
CA HIS A 179 -8.41 7.72 3.46
C HIS A 179 -7.51 8.63 4.28
N LEU A 180 -6.57 9.29 3.60
CA LEU A 180 -5.84 10.44 4.12
C LEU A 180 -6.68 11.68 3.81
N THR A 181 -7.25 12.30 4.82
CA THR A 181 -8.14 13.45 4.67
C THR A 181 -7.78 14.54 5.67
N TYR A 182 -8.59 15.58 5.74
CA TYR A 182 -8.49 16.59 6.77
C TYR A 182 -9.79 16.67 7.57
N SER A 183 -9.68 17.01 8.85
CA SER A 183 -10.85 17.29 9.69
C SER A 183 -11.65 18.47 9.12
N SER A 184 -12.92 18.22 8.77
CA SER A 184 -13.87 19.27 8.42
C SER A 184 -14.74 19.59 9.64
N ASP A 185 -14.30 20.52 10.49
CA ASP A 185 -15.08 21.00 11.63
C ASP A 185 -15.52 22.45 11.37
N GLU A 186 -16.42 22.63 10.41
CA GLU A 186 -17.24 23.85 10.38
C GLU A 186 -18.36 23.66 11.41
N LYS A 187 -18.25 24.34 12.56
CA LYS A 187 -19.35 24.44 13.52
C LYS A 187 -19.98 25.82 13.43
N VAL A 188 -21.31 25.86 13.28
CA VAL A 188 -22.09 27.07 13.50
C VAL A 188 -21.95 27.41 14.98
N ALA A 189 -21.14 28.42 15.28
CA ALA A 189 -20.89 28.88 16.64
C ALA A 189 -22.06 29.73 17.15
N ILE A 190 -22.66 30.53 16.26
CA ILE A 190 -23.77 31.41 16.59
C ILE A 190 -24.76 31.44 15.41
N GLU A 191 -26.03 31.19 15.69
CA GLU A 191 -27.12 31.51 14.78
C GLU A 191 -27.73 32.85 15.18
N VAL A 192 -27.73 33.81 14.26
CA VAL A 192 -28.39 35.09 14.44
C VAL A 192 -29.82 34.92 13.95
N HIS A 193 -30.78 35.18 14.83
CA HIS A 193 -32.20 35.07 14.51
C HIS A 193 -32.82 36.45 14.38
N ARG A 194 -33.66 36.62 13.36
CA ARG A 194 -34.56 37.77 13.22
C ARG A 194 -35.97 37.37 13.65
N LYS A 195 -36.74 38.32 14.19
CA LYS A 195 -38.16 38.08 14.43
C LYS A 195 -38.89 37.96 13.10
N ASP A 196 -39.56 36.84 12.92
CA ASP A 196 -40.41 36.58 11.76
C ASP A 196 -41.73 35.97 12.24
N PRO A 197 -42.83 36.74 12.25
CA PRO A 197 -44.11 36.28 12.73
C PRO A 197 -44.80 35.27 11.79
N THR A 198 -44.21 35.00 10.62
CA THR A 198 -44.71 33.97 9.69
C THR A 198 -44.11 32.59 9.92
N GLU A 199 -43.04 32.49 10.70
CA GLU A 199 -42.45 31.23 11.17
C GLU A 199 -43.14 30.74 12.45
N GLU A 200 -43.31 29.43 12.59
CA GLU A 200 -43.98 28.81 13.75
C GLU A 200 -43.28 29.11 15.09
N SER A 201 -41.95 29.32 15.04
CA SER A 201 -41.10 29.70 16.19
C SER A 201 -41.11 31.21 16.49
N GLY A 202 -41.73 32.03 15.63
CA GLY A 202 -41.68 33.49 15.67
C GLY A 202 -40.33 34.11 15.29
N HIS A 203 -39.36 33.29 14.84
CA HIS A 203 -38.00 33.70 14.50
C HIS A 203 -37.49 32.95 13.26
N ALA A 204 -36.83 33.66 12.34
CA ALA A 204 -36.11 33.07 11.21
C ALA A 204 -34.59 33.20 11.42
N VAL A 205 -33.80 32.21 10.99
CA VAL A 205 -32.33 32.32 10.96
C VAL A 205 -31.92 33.32 9.88
N ASP A 206 -31.22 34.38 10.27
CA ASP A 206 -30.79 35.48 9.40
C ASP A 206 -29.31 35.35 9.00
N ALA A 207 -28.46 34.86 9.91
CA ALA A 207 -27.06 34.57 9.62
C ALA A 207 -26.52 33.45 10.52
N GLN A 208 -25.48 32.76 10.05
CA GLN A 208 -24.71 31.79 10.85
C GLN A 208 -23.25 32.26 10.91
N ILE A 209 -22.70 32.39 12.11
CA ILE A 209 -21.27 32.59 12.34
C ILE A 209 -20.64 31.21 12.50
N VAL A 210 -19.81 30.82 11.54
CA VAL A 210 -19.11 29.54 11.55
C VAL A 210 -17.72 29.73 12.12
N GLU A 211 -17.40 29.03 13.21
CA GLU A 211 -16.02 28.91 13.68
C GLU A 211 -15.32 27.85 12.84
N LYS A 212 -14.33 28.27 12.06
CA LYS A 212 -13.43 27.35 11.36
C LYS A 212 -12.32 26.93 12.31
N LYS A 213 -12.41 25.71 12.85
CA LYS A 213 -11.28 25.11 13.56
C LYS A 213 -10.09 24.91 12.60
N PRO A 214 -8.85 24.84 13.11
CA PRO A 214 -7.70 24.46 12.32
C PRO A 214 -7.95 23.09 11.66
N VAL A 215 -7.89 23.07 10.33
CA VAL A 215 -8.02 21.86 9.51
C VAL A 215 -6.78 21.00 9.78
N SER A 216 -6.98 19.85 10.44
CA SER A 216 -5.91 18.95 10.86
C SER A 216 -5.89 17.67 9.99
N PRO A 217 -4.72 17.14 9.61
CA PRO A 217 -4.61 15.85 8.93
C PRO A 217 -5.26 14.74 9.75
N MET A 218 -6.01 13.86 9.09
CA MET A 218 -6.72 12.74 9.70
C MET A 218 -6.74 11.51 8.80
N ILE A 219 -6.56 10.32 9.38
CA ILE A 219 -6.87 9.06 8.72
C ILE A 219 -8.31 8.67 9.03
N ALA A 220 -9.14 8.52 7.99
CA ALA A 220 -10.53 8.08 8.11
C ALA A 220 -10.66 6.64 7.63
N LYS A 221 -11.11 5.73 8.52
CA LYS A 221 -11.37 4.33 8.15
C LYS A 221 -12.50 4.25 7.13
N ILE A 222 -12.35 3.37 6.14
CA ILE A 222 -13.34 3.14 5.10
C ILE A 222 -14.24 1.98 5.54
N ASN A 223 -15.56 2.12 5.32
CA ASN A 223 -16.50 1.03 5.56
C ASN A 223 -16.16 -0.15 4.62
N PRO A 224 -15.88 -1.36 5.14
CA PRO A 224 -15.51 -2.53 4.33
C PRO A 224 -16.56 -2.90 3.27
N MET A 225 -17.83 -2.56 3.48
CA MET A 225 -18.93 -2.84 2.55
C MET A 225 -19.18 -1.72 1.53
N SER A 226 -18.36 -0.67 1.54
CA SER A 226 -18.52 0.45 0.59
C SER A 226 -17.95 0.12 -0.79
N GLU A 227 -18.48 0.78 -1.82
CA GLU A 227 -17.92 0.70 -3.17
C GLU A 227 -16.44 1.09 -3.22
N HIS A 228 -16.03 2.08 -2.41
CA HIS A 228 -14.63 2.49 -2.31
C HIS A 228 -13.74 1.37 -1.76
N ALA A 229 -14.20 0.61 -0.76
CA ALA A 229 -13.45 -0.54 -0.25
C ALA A 229 -13.28 -1.62 -1.32
N VAL A 230 -14.31 -1.87 -2.14
CA VAL A 230 -14.24 -2.80 -3.28
C VAL A 230 -13.21 -2.32 -4.31
N GLN A 231 -13.20 -1.04 -4.64
CA GLN A 231 -12.22 -0.45 -5.58
C GLN A 231 -10.79 -0.57 -5.05
N LEU A 232 -10.55 -0.25 -3.78
CA LEU A 232 -9.22 -0.38 -3.17
C LEU A 232 -8.78 -1.84 -3.06
N LYS A 233 -9.71 -2.78 -2.82
CA LYS A 233 -9.41 -4.22 -2.87
C LYS A 233 -8.97 -4.65 -4.28
N MET A 234 -9.69 -4.25 -5.32
CA MET A 234 -9.28 -4.53 -6.70
C MET A 234 -7.90 -3.94 -7.01
N GLU A 235 -7.60 -2.76 -6.47
CA GLU A 235 -6.30 -2.12 -6.63
C GLU A 235 -5.17 -2.90 -5.95
N VAL A 236 -5.42 -3.45 -4.75
CA VAL A 236 -4.50 -4.40 -4.10
C VAL A 236 -4.28 -5.64 -4.96
N GLU A 237 -5.34 -6.22 -5.52
CA GLU A 237 -5.25 -7.43 -6.34
C GLU A 237 -4.46 -7.18 -7.64
N LYS A 238 -4.66 -6.02 -8.29
CA LYS A 238 -3.83 -5.61 -9.44
C LYS A 238 -2.35 -5.51 -9.04
N PHE A 239 -2.07 -4.90 -7.89
CA PHE A 239 -0.71 -4.79 -7.38
C PHE A 239 -0.07 -6.16 -7.17
N ILE A 240 -0.75 -7.08 -6.47
CA ILE A 240 -0.27 -8.46 -6.25
C ILE A 240 0.01 -9.15 -7.59
N ALA A 241 -0.95 -9.16 -8.51
CA ALA A 241 -0.81 -9.80 -9.82
C ALA A 241 0.35 -9.22 -10.64
N SER A 242 0.58 -7.91 -10.55
CA SER A 242 1.73 -7.27 -11.20
C SER A 242 3.06 -7.73 -10.60
N ARG A 243 3.14 -7.88 -9.27
CA ARG A 243 4.37 -8.35 -8.61
C ARG A 243 4.66 -9.81 -8.91
N GLU A 244 3.63 -10.65 -8.94
CA GLU A 244 3.75 -12.06 -9.34
C GLU A 244 4.28 -12.19 -10.76
N ARG A 245 3.71 -11.43 -11.72
CA ARG A 245 4.20 -11.43 -13.11
C ARG A 245 5.68 -11.06 -13.21
N LEU A 246 6.09 -10.00 -12.52
CA LEU A 246 7.51 -9.58 -12.49
C LEU A 246 8.43 -10.64 -11.90
N ALA A 247 7.95 -11.42 -10.91
CA ALA A 247 8.72 -12.53 -10.35
C ALA A 247 8.88 -13.66 -11.38
N TYR A 248 7.80 -14.04 -12.07
CA TYR A 248 7.85 -15.04 -13.15
C TYR A 248 8.80 -14.64 -14.29
N GLU A 249 8.72 -13.39 -14.75
CA GLU A 249 9.60 -12.88 -15.81
C GLU A 249 11.09 -12.88 -15.40
N LYS A 250 11.40 -12.61 -14.13
CA LYS A 250 12.78 -12.68 -13.61
C LYS A 250 13.29 -14.13 -13.57
N GLU A 251 12.44 -15.08 -13.19
CA GLU A 251 12.80 -16.50 -13.18
C GLU A 251 13.04 -17.02 -14.60
N GLU A 252 12.17 -16.70 -15.55
CA GLU A 252 12.31 -17.12 -16.95
C GLU A 252 13.59 -16.56 -17.60
N ASN A 253 13.86 -15.26 -17.40
CA ASN A 253 15.09 -14.64 -17.90
C ASN A 253 16.35 -15.24 -17.28
N ASN A 254 16.32 -15.63 -16.00
CA ASN A 254 17.45 -16.29 -15.35
C ASN A 254 17.69 -17.71 -15.89
N VAL A 255 16.62 -18.44 -16.22
CA VAL A 255 16.72 -19.76 -16.86
C VAL A 255 17.30 -19.62 -18.27
N GLN A 256 16.82 -18.66 -19.07
CA GLN A 256 17.34 -18.37 -20.41
C GLN A 256 18.83 -18.01 -20.38
N LEU A 257 19.25 -17.15 -19.45
CA LEU A 257 20.66 -16.77 -19.25
C LEU A 257 21.54 -17.94 -18.79
N ALA A 258 20.97 -18.90 -18.06
CA ALA A 258 21.69 -20.11 -17.65
C ALA A 258 21.88 -21.05 -18.85
N ASP A 259 20.85 -21.23 -19.68
CA ASP A 259 20.92 -22.07 -20.88
C ASP A 259 21.90 -21.48 -21.93
N ASP A 260 21.86 -20.17 -22.17
CA ASP A 260 22.82 -19.47 -23.05
C ASP A 260 24.27 -19.60 -22.55
N ARG A 261 24.48 -19.61 -21.23
CA ARG A 261 25.80 -19.86 -20.62
C ARG A 261 26.26 -21.30 -20.80
N VAL A 262 25.36 -22.28 -20.75
CA VAL A 262 25.69 -23.69 -20.99
C VAL A 262 26.02 -23.91 -22.47
N GLU A 263 25.25 -23.31 -23.38
CA GLU A 263 25.46 -23.43 -24.83
C GLU A 263 26.75 -22.74 -25.29
N SER A 264 27.06 -21.57 -24.73
CA SER A 264 28.35 -20.88 -24.98
C SER A 264 29.55 -21.66 -24.42
N GLN A 265 29.42 -22.32 -23.27
CA GLN A 265 30.50 -23.18 -22.74
C GLN A 265 30.69 -24.46 -23.58
N GLN A 266 29.61 -25.09 -24.04
CA GLN A 266 29.71 -26.27 -24.92
C GLN A 266 30.31 -25.94 -26.29
N THR A 267 29.98 -24.78 -26.87
CA THR A 267 30.57 -24.33 -28.13
C THR A 267 32.06 -24.03 -28.01
N THR A 268 32.53 -23.41 -26.91
CA THR A 268 33.97 -23.22 -26.67
C THR A 268 34.73 -24.54 -26.50
N VAL A 269 34.16 -25.53 -25.80
CA VAL A 269 34.82 -26.84 -25.61
C VAL A 269 34.91 -27.63 -26.93
N LEU A 270 33.91 -27.49 -27.81
CA LEU A 270 33.92 -28.13 -29.13
C LEU A 270 34.92 -27.48 -30.09
N ASP A 271 35.16 -26.17 -30.00
CA ASP A 271 36.13 -25.47 -30.84
C ASP A 271 37.58 -25.76 -30.40
N ASP A 272 37.86 -25.79 -29.10
CA ASP A 272 39.17 -26.20 -28.56
C ASP A 272 39.50 -27.67 -28.89
N SER A 273 38.50 -28.53 -28.94
CA SER A 273 38.66 -29.94 -29.33
C SER A 273 38.99 -30.08 -30.83
N LYS A 274 38.36 -29.27 -31.69
CA LYS A 274 38.65 -29.26 -33.14
C LYS A 274 40.03 -28.65 -33.44
N GLU A 275 40.45 -27.61 -32.73
CA GLU A 275 41.78 -27.02 -32.93
C GLU A 275 42.90 -27.97 -32.49
N SER A 276 42.66 -28.76 -31.43
CA SER A 276 43.60 -29.78 -30.94
C SER A 276 43.75 -30.96 -31.92
N GLN A 277 42.66 -31.46 -32.50
CA GLN A 277 42.71 -32.52 -33.51
C GLN A 277 43.36 -32.08 -34.83
N THR A 278 43.24 -30.80 -35.19
CA THR A 278 43.86 -30.25 -36.42
C THR A 278 45.38 -30.07 -36.26
N LYS A 279 45.88 -29.81 -35.05
CA LYS A 279 47.31 -29.72 -34.75
C LYS A 279 47.98 -31.10 -34.69
N GLU A 280 47.27 -32.12 -34.21
CA GLU A 280 47.80 -33.49 -34.11
C GLU A 280 47.93 -34.18 -35.49
N ALA A 281 46.98 -33.93 -36.40
CA ALA A 281 47.02 -34.46 -37.77
C ALA A 281 48.11 -33.82 -38.67
N ARG A 282 48.62 -32.62 -38.32
CA ARG A 282 49.74 -31.97 -39.03
C ARG A 282 51.12 -32.39 -38.54
N SER A 283 51.21 -33.08 -37.40
CA SER A 283 52.49 -33.53 -36.82
C SER A 283 52.92 -34.92 -37.29
N THR A 284 52.08 -35.67 -37.99
CA THR A 284 52.31 -37.08 -38.37
C THR A 284 52.69 -37.30 -39.85
N THR A 285 53.02 -36.25 -40.60
CA THR A 285 53.39 -36.37 -42.03
C THR A 285 54.80 -35.84 -42.36
N LYS A 286 55.81 -36.14 -41.53
CA LYS A 286 57.22 -35.96 -41.91
C LYS A 286 58.01 -37.23 -41.71
#